data_AF-A0A661KAG4-F1
#
_entry.id   AF-A0A661KAG4-F1
#
_cell.length_a   1.000
_cell.length_b   1.000
_cell.length_c   1.000
_cell.angle_alpha   90.00
_cell.angle_beta   90.00
_cell.angle_gamma   90.00
#
_symmetry.space_group_name_H-M   'P 1'
#
loop_
_entity.id
_entity.type
_entity.pdbx_description
1 polymer ?
#
loop_
_entity_poly.entity_id
_entity_poly.type
_entity_poly.pdbx_seq_one_letter_code
_entity_poly.pdbx_strand_id
1 'polypeptide(L)'
;LIRKFHLARCLEEDNWEALRKDLNRYPVEGVTGKSSKEEILNILAKYGITVHTSRFTPNESRVTVTLWGTGSPYREFLYVDDLADACIFLMKTLHASRLTPNGFINIGTGKDLKIKDLVLLVKSIIGYEGEIKYDTSKPDGTPRKLLDISKITNLGWEPKISLKEGIKLTYEWCFKNSIF
;
A
#
# COMPACT_ATOMS: atom_id res chain seq x y z
N LEU A 1 0.03 3.76 -0.19
CA LEU A 1 0.87 3.39 0.99
C LEU A 1 2.34 3.24 0.60
N ILE A 2 2.67 2.35 -0.36
CA ILE A 2 4.05 2.10 -0.84
C ILE A 2 4.79 3.41 -1.17
N ARG A 3 4.27 4.22 -2.09
CA ARG A 3 4.91 5.49 -2.49
C ARG A 3 5.15 6.46 -1.31
N LYS A 4 4.23 6.53 -0.35
CA LYS A 4 4.38 7.40 0.83
C LYS A 4 5.61 6.98 1.65
N PHE A 5 5.74 5.69 1.92
CA PHE A 5 6.90 5.14 2.64
C PHE A 5 8.19 5.22 1.85
N HIS A 6 8.13 5.05 0.52
CA HIS A 6 9.31 5.24 -0.33
C HIS A 6 9.82 6.69 -0.28
N LEU A 7 8.94 7.68 -0.41
CA LEU A 7 9.31 9.09 -0.29
C LEU A 7 9.84 9.43 1.11
N ALA A 8 9.24 8.86 2.16
CA ALA A 8 9.73 9.01 3.53
C ALA A 8 11.14 8.42 3.70
N ARG A 9 11.40 7.23 3.12
CA ARG A 9 12.74 6.62 3.09
C ARG A 9 13.74 7.48 2.32
N CYS A 10 13.37 8.02 1.16
CA CYS A 10 14.27 8.93 0.42
C CYS A 10 14.63 10.16 1.26
N LEU A 11 13.67 10.72 2.01
CA LEU A 11 13.97 11.79 2.95
C LEU A 11 14.89 11.31 4.07
N GLU A 12 14.63 10.15 4.68
CA GLU A 12 15.42 9.53 5.76
C GLU A 12 16.88 9.22 5.37
N GLU A 13 17.12 8.87 4.11
CA GLU A 13 18.45 8.62 3.55
C GLU A 13 19.09 9.88 2.92
N ASP A 14 18.42 11.03 2.99
CA ASP A 14 18.80 12.27 2.29
C ASP A 14 18.99 12.08 0.76
N ASN A 15 18.31 11.09 0.18
CA ASN A 15 18.31 10.77 -1.25
C ASN A 15 17.38 11.71 -2.03
N TRP A 16 17.79 12.97 -2.14
CA TRP A 16 17.06 14.02 -2.85
C TRP A 16 16.95 13.78 -4.36
N GLU A 17 17.88 13.03 -4.94
CA GLU A 17 17.86 12.69 -6.36
C GLU A 17 16.67 11.80 -6.68
N ALA A 18 16.54 10.66 -5.98
CA ALA A 18 15.41 9.74 -6.15
C ALA A 18 14.07 10.42 -5.83
N LEU A 19 14.02 11.21 -4.75
CA LEU A 19 12.82 11.94 -4.38
C LEU A 19 12.36 12.94 -5.47
N ARG A 20 13.29 13.71 -6.04
CA ARG A 20 12.97 14.66 -7.11
C ARG A 20 12.59 13.95 -8.39
N LYS A 21 13.22 12.81 -8.71
CA LYS A 21 12.86 11.97 -9.86
C LYS A 21 11.42 11.47 -9.74
N ASP A 22 11.01 10.92 -8.59
CA ASP A 22 9.62 10.51 -8.34
C ASP A 22 8.65 11.70 -8.49
N LEU A 23 8.94 12.85 -7.87
CA LEU A 23 8.05 14.03 -7.93
C LEU A 23 7.95 14.65 -9.33
N ASN A 24 8.98 14.52 -10.17
CA ASN A 24 8.89 14.92 -11.58
C ASN A 24 7.96 14.00 -12.37
N ARG A 25 7.97 12.71 -12.07
CA ARG A 25 7.11 11.71 -12.74
C ARG A 25 5.67 11.78 -12.25
N TYR A 26 5.49 11.99 -10.95
CA TYR A 26 4.19 12.03 -10.28
C TYR A 26 4.06 13.26 -9.37
N PRO A 27 3.84 14.46 -9.93
CA PRO A 27 3.71 15.67 -9.13
C PRO A 27 2.60 15.57 -8.07
N VAL A 28 2.77 16.29 -6.97
CA VAL A 28 1.76 16.38 -5.90
C VAL A 28 1.25 17.81 -5.85
N GLU A 29 -0.01 18.02 -6.25
CA GLU A 29 -0.62 19.36 -6.34
C GLU A 29 0.25 20.38 -7.11
N GLY A 30 0.90 19.92 -8.19
CA GLY A 30 1.77 20.77 -9.02
C GLY A 30 3.21 20.94 -8.49
N VAL A 31 3.51 20.47 -7.27
CA VAL A 31 4.89 20.42 -6.77
C VAL A 31 5.65 19.30 -7.48
N THR A 32 6.81 19.65 -8.04
CA THR A 32 7.65 18.75 -8.83
C THR A 32 9.04 18.62 -8.22
N GLY A 33 9.87 17.75 -8.80
CA GLY A 33 11.29 17.68 -8.47
C GLY A 33 12.11 18.91 -8.85
N LYS A 34 11.52 19.95 -9.47
CA LYS A 34 12.16 21.25 -9.72
C LYS A 34 11.81 22.31 -8.67
N SER A 35 10.78 22.08 -7.86
CA SER A 35 10.37 22.99 -6.79
C SER A 35 11.47 23.12 -5.71
N SER A 36 11.40 24.20 -4.93
CA SER A 36 12.31 24.43 -3.80
C SER A 36 12.18 23.30 -2.76
N LYS A 37 13.22 23.10 -1.93
CA LYS A 37 13.16 22.11 -0.86
C LYS A 37 12.01 22.39 0.11
N GLU A 38 11.76 23.66 0.41
CA GLU A 38 10.70 24.10 1.32
C GLU A 38 9.31 23.75 0.77
N GLU A 39 9.02 24.05 -0.49
CA GLU A 39 7.75 23.67 -1.13
C GLU A 39 7.53 22.16 -1.12
N ILE A 40 8.58 21.38 -1.42
CA ILE A 40 8.56 19.93 -1.39
C ILE A 40 8.26 19.42 0.02
N LEU A 41 8.95 19.92 1.04
CA LEU A 41 8.73 19.48 2.42
C LEU A 41 7.33 19.88 2.92
N ASN A 42 6.84 21.07 2.57
CA ASN A 42 5.51 21.54 2.93
C ASN A 42 4.40 20.68 2.31
N ILE A 43 4.52 20.33 1.02
CA ILE A 43 3.51 19.47 0.39
C ILE A 43 3.57 18.04 0.93
N LEU A 44 4.77 17.50 1.19
CA LEU A 44 4.91 16.16 1.77
C LEU A 44 4.34 16.12 3.19
N ALA A 45 4.55 17.16 3.99
CA ALA A 45 3.97 17.31 5.33
C ALA A 45 2.44 17.35 5.29
N LYS A 46 1.84 18.07 4.32
CA LYS A 46 0.38 18.05 4.08
C LYS A 46 -0.16 16.63 3.87
N TYR A 47 0.62 15.76 3.25
CA TYR A 47 0.27 14.34 3.04
C TYR A 47 0.84 13.40 4.10
N GLY A 48 1.30 13.94 5.23
CA GLY A 48 1.73 13.17 6.39
C GLY A 48 3.10 12.53 6.24
N ILE A 49 4.05 13.19 5.54
CA ILE A 49 5.48 12.88 5.63
C ILE A 49 6.18 14.13 6.15
N THR A 50 6.61 14.11 7.42
CA THR A 50 7.19 15.27 8.09
C THR A 50 8.65 15.02 8.41
N VAL A 51 9.50 16.02 8.20
CA VAL A 51 10.91 16.03 8.60
C VAL A 51 11.05 16.94 9.82
N HIS A 52 11.67 16.42 10.89
CA HIS A 52 11.91 17.18 12.12
C HIS A 52 13.32 17.73 12.13
N THR A 53 13.45 19.04 12.39
CA THR A 53 14.73 19.77 12.32
C THR A 53 15.29 20.18 13.69
N SER A 54 14.50 20.08 14.78
CA SER A 54 14.95 20.47 16.12
C SER A 54 15.60 19.30 16.87
N ARG A 55 16.57 19.63 17.73
CA ARG A 55 17.49 18.68 18.37
C ARG A 55 16.75 17.67 19.24
N PHE A 56 16.71 16.45 18.74
CA PHE A 56 16.82 15.16 19.43
C PHE A 56 16.36 15.13 20.89
N THR A 57 15.12 14.68 21.10
CA THR A 57 14.98 13.63 22.11
C THR A 57 15.70 12.38 21.56
N PRO A 58 16.45 11.61 22.36
CA PRO A 58 17.25 10.48 21.87
C PRO A 58 16.48 9.39 21.11
N ASN A 59 15.14 9.42 21.16
CA ASN A 59 14.25 8.37 20.64
C ASN A 59 13.37 8.82 19.47
N GLU A 60 13.46 10.05 18.98
CA GLU A 60 12.64 10.52 17.85
C GLU A 60 13.33 10.33 16.50
N SER A 61 12.62 9.72 15.55
CA SER A 61 13.08 9.56 14.17
C SER A 61 13.05 10.90 13.42
N ARG A 62 14.05 11.14 12.55
CA ARG A 62 14.13 12.38 11.74
C ARG A 62 12.93 12.57 10.81
N VAL A 63 12.37 11.48 10.31
CA VAL A 63 11.19 11.48 9.44
C VAL A 63 10.05 10.73 10.13
N THR A 64 8.84 11.25 10.01
CA THR A 64 7.61 10.61 10.50
C THR A 64 6.61 10.47 9.37
N VAL A 65 5.95 9.31 9.30
CA VAL A 65 4.80 9.06 8.44
C VAL A 65 3.52 9.07 9.27
N THR A 66 2.63 10.02 9.00
CA THR A 66 1.30 10.10 9.62
C THR A 66 0.24 9.46 8.73
N LEU A 67 -0.56 8.58 9.31
CA LEU A 67 -1.69 7.89 8.68
C LEU A 67 -2.98 8.26 9.40
N TRP A 68 -4.08 8.36 8.66
CA TRP A 68 -5.39 8.67 9.23
C TRP A 68 -6.06 7.43 9.83
N GLY A 69 -6.84 7.65 10.88
CA GLY A 69 -7.58 6.62 11.60
C GLY A 69 -6.71 5.88 12.61
N THR A 70 -7.28 4.86 13.26
CA THR A 70 -6.60 4.06 14.28
C THR A 70 -5.77 2.92 13.69
N GLY A 71 -5.98 2.61 12.40
CA GLY A 71 -5.41 1.43 11.75
C GLY A 71 -6.01 0.10 12.22
N SER A 72 -7.06 0.13 13.04
CA SER A 72 -7.79 -1.05 13.52
C SER A 72 -8.68 -1.76 12.48
N PRO A 73 -9.19 -1.11 11.40
CA PRO A 73 -10.00 -1.80 10.41
C PRO A 73 -9.26 -2.92 9.70
N TYR A 74 -9.99 -3.99 9.36
CA TYR A 74 -9.48 -5.15 8.64
C TYR A 74 -9.77 -5.08 7.15
N ARG A 75 -8.78 -5.40 6.32
CA ARG A 75 -8.92 -5.44 4.86
C ARG A 75 -8.27 -6.70 4.30
N GLU A 76 -8.88 -7.19 3.23
CA GLU A 76 -8.36 -8.23 2.37
C GLU A 76 -7.66 -7.62 1.14
N PHE A 77 -6.60 -8.28 0.68
CA PHE A 77 -5.86 -7.90 -0.52
C PHE A 77 -5.59 -9.14 -1.36
N LEU A 78 -5.77 -9.01 -2.68
CA LEU A 78 -5.47 -10.04 -3.67
C LEU A 78 -4.49 -9.46 -4.67
N TYR A 79 -3.47 -10.22 -5.04
CA TYR A 79 -2.52 -9.79 -6.07
C TYR A 79 -3.14 -9.91 -7.46
N VAL A 80 -2.80 -8.98 -8.36
CA VAL A 80 -3.48 -8.86 -9.67
C VAL A 80 -3.32 -10.09 -10.56
N ASP A 81 -2.16 -10.77 -10.49
CA ASP A 81 -1.94 -11.98 -11.28
C ASP A 81 -2.80 -13.16 -10.78
N ASP A 82 -3.06 -13.25 -9.47
CA ASP A 82 -4.01 -14.24 -8.95
C ASP A 82 -5.44 -13.93 -9.41
N LEU A 83 -5.83 -12.65 -9.47
CA LEU A 83 -7.14 -12.27 -10.03
C LEU A 83 -7.25 -12.67 -11.52
N ALA A 84 -6.20 -12.43 -12.31
CA ALA A 84 -6.18 -12.84 -13.71
C ALA A 84 -6.25 -14.37 -13.88
N ASP A 85 -5.48 -15.11 -13.07
CA ASP A 85 -5.49 -16.58 -13.04
C ASP A 85 -6.89 -17.12 -12.68
N ALA A 86 -7.53 -16.55 -11.65
CA ALA A 86 -8.89 -16.91 -11.25
C ALA A 86 -9.92 -16.70 -12.37
N CYS A 87 -9.84 -15.56 -13.07
CA CYS A 87 -10.72 -15.27 -14.20
C CYS A 87 -10.55 -16.32 -15.31
N ILE A 88 -9.30 -16.65 -15.67
CA ILE A 88 -9.01 -17.69 -16.68
C ILE A 88 -9.51 -19.06 -16.21
N PHE A 89 -9.30 -19.39 -14.94
CA PHE A 89 -9.79 -20.62 -14.34
C PHE A 89 -11.32 -20.73 -14.47
N LEU A 90 -12.07 -19.72 -14.03
CA LEU A 90 -13.53 -19.72 -14.09
C LEU A 90 -14.06 -19.83 -15.52
N MET A 91 -13.45 -19.14 -16.48
CA MET A 91 -13.83 -19.25 -17.91
C MET A 91 -13.66 -20.66 -18.47
N LYS A 92 -12.71 -21.44 -17.93
CA LYS A 92 -12.46 -22.83 -18.37
C LYS A 92 -13.30 -23.86 -17.62
N THR A 93 -13.65 -23.61 -16.37
CA THR A 93 -14.24 -24.63 -15.48
C THR A 93 -15.74 -24.45 -15.23
N LEU A 94 -16.28 -23.24 -15.46
CA LEU A 94 -17.64 -22.91 -15.10
C LEU A 94 -18.44 -22.37 -16.29
N HIS A 95 -19.47 -23.12 -16.68
CA HIS A 95 -20.48 -22.62 -17.60
C HIS A 95 -21.44 -21.68 -16.89
N ALA A 96 -21.79 -20.57 -17.54
CA ALA A 96 -22.71 -19.57 -17.00
C ALA A 96 -24.08 -20.14 -16.60
N SER A 97 -24.56 -21.19 -17.28
CA SER A 97 -25.81 -21.89 -16.93
C SER A 97 -25.78 -22.57 -15.56
N ARG A 98 -24.60 -22.81 -14.99
CA ARG A 98 -24.41 -23.35 -13.63
C ARG A 98 -24.37 -22.26 -12.56
N LEU A 99 -24.32 -20.99 -12.96
CA LEU A 99 -24.54 -19.88 -12.04
C LEU A 99 -26.06 -19.77 -11.81
N THR A 100 -26.46 -19.73 -10.55
CA THR A 100 -27.86 -19.39 -10.22
C THR A 100 -28.18 -17.98 -10.77
N PRO A 101 -29.46 -17.61 -10.91
CA PRO A 101 -29.84 -16.30 -11.50
C PRO A 101 -29.18 -15.07 -10.83
N ASN A 102 -28.64 -15.22 -9.60
CA ASN A 102 -27.89 -14.21 -8.86
C ASN A 102 -26.46 -14.68 -8.46
N GLY A 103 -25.88 -15.61 -9.22
CA GLY A 103 -24.67 -16.33 -8.87
C GLY A 103 -23.40 -15.51 -9.11
N PHE A 104 -23.03 -14.66 -8.15
CA PHE A 104 -21.68 -14.08 -8.11
C PHE A 104 -20.68 -15.07 -7.49
N ILE A 105 -19.45 -15.04 -8.00
CA ILE A 105 -18.29 -15.72 -7.42
C ILE A 105 -17.33 -14.66 -6.90
N ASN A 106 -17.06 -14.72 -5.60
CA ASN A 106 -16.04 -13.90 -4.98
C ASN A 106 -14.65 -14.46 -5.35
N ILE A 107 -13.76 -13.57 -5.76
CA ILE A 107 -12.34 -13.87 -5.97
C ILE A 107 -11.56 -13.06 -4.94
N GLY A 108 -10.82 -13.75 -4.08
CA GLY A 108 -10.11 -13.17 -2.95
C GLY A 108 -9.14 -14.18 -2.35
N THR A 109 -8.59 -13.84 -1.20
CA THR A 109 -7.73 -14.71 -0.39
C THR A 109 -8.45 -15.33 0.80
N GLY A 110 -9.63 -14.84 1.17
CA GLY A 110 -10.33 -15.28 2.37
C GLY A 110 -9.55 -14.95 3.66
N LYS A 111 -8.53 -14.09 3.57
CA LYS A 111 -7.68 -13.67 4.68
C LYS A 111 -7.58 -12.15 4.71
N ASP A 112 -7.79 -11.58 5.88
CA ASP A 112 -7.60 -10.16 6.13
C ASP A 112 -6.58 -9.89 7.23
N LEU A 113 -6.14 -8.64 7.30
CA LEU A 113 -5.28 -8.12 8.35
C LEU A 113 -5.71 -6.71 8.72
N LYS A 114 -5.30 -6.24 9.90
CA LYS A 114 -5.51 -4.84 10.27
C LYS A 114 -4.67 -3.94 9.38
N ILE A 115 -5.17 -2.74 9.10
CA ILE A 115 -4.39 -1.74 8.37
C ILE A 115 -3.04 -1.45 9.05
N LYS A 116 -2.98 -1.43 10.39
CA LYS A 116 -1.70 -1.25 11.10
C LYS A 116 -0.69 -2.36 10.81
N ASP A 117 -1.13 -3.61 10.63
CA ASP A 117 -0.24 -4.74 10.35
C ASP A 117 0.25 -4.68 8.90
N LEU A 118 -0.61 -4.25 7.97
CA LEU A 118 -0.24 -3.93 6.59
C LEU A 118 0.82 -2.82 6.54
N VAL A 119 0.64 -1.77 7.35
CA VAL A 119 1.57 -0.63 7.42
C VAL A 119 2.95 -1.09 7.89
N LEU A 120 3.03 -1.92 8.93
CA LEU A 120 4.30 -2.47 9.42
C LEU A 120 4.97 -3.36 8.37
N LEU A 121 4.19 -4.17 7.65
CA LEU A 121 4.70 -5.01 6.57
C LEU A 121 5.28 -4.16 5.42
N VAL A 122 4.57 -3.11 4.99
CA VAL A 122 5.04 -2.19 3.95
C VAL A 122 6.28 -1.41 4.40
N LYS A 123 6.29 -0.91 5.64
CA LYS A 123 7.45 -0.25 6.25
C LYS A 123 8.69 -1.15 6.18
N SER A 124 8.55 -2.41 6.62
CA SER A 124 9.65 -3.39 6.63
C SER A 124 10.14 -3.73 5.21
N ILE A 125 9.24 -3.91 4.24
CA ILE A 125 9.63 -4.24 2.85
C ILE A 125 10.36 -3.07 2.19
N ILE A 126 9.92 -1.84 2.46
CA ILE A 126 10.54 -0.64 1.89
C ILE A 126 11.86 -0.33 2.60
N GLY A 127 12.05 -0.75 3.85
CA GLY A 127 13.24 -0.42 4.64
C GLY A 127 13.23 1.03 5.14
N TYR A 128 12.05 1.56 5.46
CA TYR A 128 11.92 2.84 6.15
C TYR A 128 12.01 2.58 7.65
N GLU A 129 12.91 3.24 8.37
CA GLU A 129 13.14 3.01 9.80
C GLU A 129 12.45 4.05 10.70
N GLY A 130 11.98 5.16 10.14
CA GLY A 130 11.35 6.24 10.89
C GLY A 130 9.97 5.93 11.51
N GLU A 131 9.48 6.89 12.29
CA GLU A 131 8.28 6.72 13.10
C GLU A 131 6.99 6.68 12.25
N ILE A 132 5.99 5.93 12.73
CA ILE A 132 4.62 5.97 12.20
C ILE A 132 3.69 6.56 13.26
N LYS A 133 2.94 7.60 12.91
CA LYS A 133 1.88 8.17 13.75
C LYS A 133 0.50 7.92 13.15
N TYR A 134 -0.48 7.77 14.02
CA TYR A 134 -1.89 7.60 13.65
C TYR A 134 -2.67 8.84 14.11
N ASP A 135 -3.30 9.54 13.17
CA ASP A 135 -4.20 10.65 13.44
C ASP A 135 -5.61 10.10 13.70
N THR A 136 -5.91 9.87 14.98
CA THR A 136 -7.21 9.35 15.43
C THR A 136 -8.31 10.41 15.46
N SER A 137 -8.00 11.68 15.14
CA SER A 137 -9.04 12.68 14.89
C SER A 137 -9.79 12.43 13.57
N LYS A 138 -9.19 11.61 12.68
CA LYS A 138 -9.80 11.19 11.42
C LYS A 138 -10.53 9.87 11.60
N PRO A 139 -11.70 9.70 10.96
CA PRO A 139 -12.53 8.53 11.16
C PRO A 139 -11.88 7.28 10.57
N ASP A 140 -12.13 6.14 11.21
CA ASP A 140 -11.93 4.85 10.59
C ASP A 140 -13.02 4.55 9.55
N GLY A 141 -12.69 3.74 8.55
CA GLY A 141 -13.70 3.17 7.65
C GLY A 141 -14.47 2.02 8.30
N THR A 142 -15.23 1.27 7.48
CA THR A 142 -15.95 0.07 7.97
C THR A 142 -15.00 -0.89 8.70
N PRO A 143 -15.41 -1.48 9.84
CA PRO A 143 -14.50 -2.28 10.68
C PRO A 143 -13.84 -3.45 9.97
N ARG A 144 -14.54 -4.12 9.05
CA ARG A 144 -14.03 -5.29 8.32
C ARG A 144 -14.60 -5.34 6.91
N LYS A 145 -13.75 -5.69 5.93
CA LYS A 145 -14.14 -6.03 4.55
C LYS A 145 -13.33 -7.26 4.13
N LEU A 146 -14.01 -8.40 4.05
CA LEU A 146 -13.47 -9.71 3.76
C LEU A 146 -14.50 -10.48 2.94
N LEU A 147 -14.05 -11.17 1.89
CA LEU A 147 -14.88 -12.01 1.05
C LEU A 147 -14.91 -13.44 1.58
N ASP A 148 -16.09 -14.06 1.51
CA ASP A 148 -16.21 -15.51 1.55
C ASP A 148 -15.90 -16.08 0.16
N ILE A 149 -14.80 -16.82 0.05
CA ILE A 149 -14.30 -17.41 -1.19
C ILE A 149 -14.62 -18.90 -1.33
N SER A 150 -15.46 -19.47 -0.44
CA SER A 150 -15.76 -20.91 -0.39
C SER A 150 -16.23 -21.48 -1.74
N LYS A 151 -16.94 -20.68 -2.54
CA LYS A 151 -17.40 -21.12 -3.87
C LYS A 151 -16.25 -21.43 -4.82
N ILE A 152 -15.26 -20.54 -4.93
CA ILE A 152 -14.16 -20.70 -5.90
C ILE A 152 -13.14 -21.73 -5.40
N THR A 153 -12.93 -21.83 -4.09
CA THR A 153 -12.07 -22.86 -3.49
C THR A 153 -12.67 -24.26 -3.67
N ASN A 154 -13.99 -24.41 -3.52
CA ASN A 154 -14.68 -25.68 -3.80
C ASN A 154 -14.63 -26.09 -5.29
N LEU A 155 -14.41 -25.14 -6.20
CA LEU A 155 -14.15 -25.45 -7.61
C LEU A 155 -12.70 -25.90 -7.84
N GLY A 156 -11.80 -25.72 -6.87
CA GLY A 156 -10.39 -26.14 -6.92
C GLY A 156 -9.41 -25.01 -7.23
N TRP A 157 -9.81 -23.74 -7.10
CA TRP A 157 -8.90 -22.61 -7.25
C TRP A 157 -8.58 -21.93 -5.92
N GLU A 158 -7.30 -21.64 -5.71
CA GLU A 158 -6.80 -20.90 -4.55
C GLU A 158 -5.74 -19.89 -5.01
N PRO A 159 -5.63 -18.72 -4.35
CA PRO A 159 -4.59 -17.75 -4.67
C PRO A 159 -3.22 -18.24 -4.23
N LYS A 160 -2.20 -17.93 -5.03
CA LYS A 160 -0.84 -18.44 -4.86
C LYS A 160 0.10 -17.40 -4.26
N ILE A 161 -0.17 -16.11 -4.46
CA ILE A 161 0.74 -15.02 -4.09
C ILE A 161 0.34 -14.46 -2.73
N SER A 162 1.21 -14.67 -1.74
CA SER A 162 1.02 -14.08 -0.41
C SER A 162 1.07 -12.54 -0.46
N LEU A 163 0.42 -11.87 0.48
CA LEU A 163 0.45 -10.41 0.58
C LEU A 163 1.88 -9.84 0.67
N LYS A 164 2.75 -10.47 1.47
CA LYS A 164 4.16 -10.06 1.60
C LYS A 164 4.88 -10.14 0.26
N GLU A 165 4.66 -11.22 -0.48
CA GLU A 165 5.27 -11.41 -1.80
C GLU A 165 4.72 -10.42 -2.83
N GLY A 166 3.39 -10.25 -2.88
CA GLY A 166 2.75 -9.27 -3.76
C GLY A 166 3.24 -7.84 -3.54
N ILE A 167 3.45 -7.41 -2.28
CA ILE A 167 4.01 -6.09 -1.98
C ILE A 167 5.46 -5.97 -2.48
N LYS A 168 6.30 -7.01 -2.27
CA LYS A 168 7.68 -7.03 -2.79
C LYS A 168 7.72 -6.93 -4.31
N LEU A 169 6.96 -7.78 -5.00
CA LEU A 169 6.86 -7.79 -6.46
C LEU A 169 6.40 -6.42 -6.98
N THR A 170 5.39 -5.82 -6.35
CA THR A 170 4.90 -4.48 -6.71
C THR A 170 5.99 -3.44 -6.53
N TYR A 171 6.73 -3.48 -5.42
CA TYR A 171 7.76 -2.50 -5.13
C TYR A 171 8.96 -2.63 -6.09
N GLU A 172 9.42 -3.85 -6.37
CA GLU A 172 10.45 -4.13 -7.36
C GLU A 172 10.02 -3.70 -8.78
N TRP A 173 8.76 -3.94 -9.13
CA TRP A 173 8.21 -3.52 -10.41
C TRP A 173 8.27 -2.00 -10.60
N CYS A 174 8.08 -1.22 -9.53
CA CYS A 174 8.25 0.23 -9.58
C CYS A 174 9.67 0.65 -10.00
N PHE A 175 10.73 -0.01 -9.50
CA PHE A 175 12.11 0.28 -9.93
C PHE A 175 12.36 -0.18 -11.37
N LYS A 176 11.94 -1.40 -11.72
CA LYS A 176 12.11 -1.96 -13.08
C LYS A 176 11.47 -1.09 -14.16
N ASN A 177 10.38 -0.41 -13.84
CA ASN A 177 9.66 0.46 -14.77
C ASN A 177 9.95 1.95 -14.56
N SER A 178 11.03 2.29 -13.84
CA SER A 178 11.47 3.68 -13.60
C SER A 178 10.38 4.58 -13.00
N ILE A 179 9.50 4.01 -12.18
CA ILE A 179 8.53 4.74 -11.37
C ILE A 179 9.26 5.39 -10.19
N PHE A 180 10.19 4.64 -9.59
CA PHE A 180 11.17 5.10 -8.60
C PHE A 180 12.57 5.15 -9.24
#